data_AF-A0A0D5Y9U2-F1
#
_entry.id   AF-A0A0D5Y9U2-F1
#
_cell.length_a   1.000
_cell.length_b   1.000
_cell.length_c   1.000
_cell.angle_alpha   90.00
_cell.angle_beta   90.00
_cell.angle_gamma   90.00
#
_symmetry.space_group_name_H-M   'P 1'
#
loop_
_entity.id
_entity.type
_entity.pdbx_description
1 polymer ?
#
loop_
_entity_poly.entity_id
_entity_poly.type
_entity_poly.pdbx_seq_one_letter_code
_entity_poly.pdbx_strand_id
1 'polypeptide(L)'
;DKLPFHTYYSYKDALGFIVLLTALTLLSTFTPNVLGDPDNFTPANPLVTPPHIKPEWYFLFAYTILRSIPNKLGGVLALLLSILILFIAPLIHTSKQRTLAFRPIVKIFFWTLVAD
;
A
#
# COMPACT_ATOMS: atom_id res chain seq x y z
N ASP A 1 17.57 12.76 -24.48
CA ASP A 1 18.61 13.49 -23.73
C ASP A 1 18.71 13.01 -22.29
N LYS A 2 19.93 12.93 -21.76
CA LYS A 2 20.19 12.54 -20.37
C LYS A 2 20.87 13.72 -19.66
N LEU A 3 20.37 14.10 -18.51
CA LEU A 3 21.00 15.08 -17.60
C LEU A 3 21.85 14.34 -16.56
N PRO A 4 22.92 14.96 -16.02
CA PRO A 4 23.65 14.38 -14.91
C PRO A 4 22.75 14.21 -13.68
N PHE A 5 22.99 13.15 -12.90
CA PHE A 5 22.19 12.85 -11.72
C PHE A 5 22.33 13.94 -10.64
N HIS A 6 23.58 14.26 -10.31
CA HIS A 6 23.92 15.33 -9.38
C HIS A 6 23.49 16.68 -9.93
N THR A 7 23.10 17.59 -9.03
CA THR A 7 22.50 18.90 -9.33
C THR A 7 21.04 18.86 -9.76
N TYR A 8 20.59 17.89 -10.55
CA TYR A 8 19.18 17.86 -10.98
C TYR A 8 18.33 16.96 -10.08
N TYR A 9 18.67 15.67 -10.01
CA TYR A 9 17.89 14.71 -9.24
C TYR A 9 18.22 14.79 -7.75
N SER A 10 19.48 15.08 -7.37
CA SER A 10 19.84 15.21 -5.96
C SER A 10 19.08 16.33 -5.23
N TYR A 11 18.91 17.52 -5.85
CA TYR A 11 18.13 18.60 -5.23
C TYR A 11 16.62 18.31 -5.25
N LYS A 12 16.13 17.65 -6.29
CA LYS A 12 14.74 17.20 -6.36
C LYS A 12 14.42 16.17 -5.25
N ASP A 13 15.30 15.21 -5.05
CA ASP A 13 15.18 14.19 -4.02
C ASP A 13 15.27 14.83 -2.63
N ALA A 14 16.21 15.77 -2.42
CA ALA A 14 16.30 16.52 -1.17
C ALA A 14 15.00 17.26 -0.84
N LEU A 15 14.38 17.92 -1.83
CA LEU A 15 13.07 18.55 -1.65
C LEU A 15 11.98 17.52 -1.30
N GLY A 16 11.97 16.36 -1.97
CA GLY A 16 11.07 15.25 -1.64
C GLY A 16 11.22 14.76 -0.21
N PHE A 17 12.46 14.61 0.27
CA PHE A 17 12.75 14.24 1.65
C PHE A 17 12.33 15.31 2.66
N ILE A 18 12.55 16.59 2.36
CA ILE A 18 12.09 17.69 3.22
C ILE A 18 10.57 17.62 3.40
N VAL A 19 9.81 17.43 2.31
CA VAL A 19 8.35 17.31 2.38
C VAL A 19 7.93 16.07 3.19
N LEU A 20 8.54 14.90 2.94
CA LEU A 20 8.26 13.67 3.65
C LEU A 20 8.54 13.78 5.15
N LEU A 21 9.71 14.31 5.52
CA LEU A 21 10.11 14.48 6.92
C LEU A 21 9.23 15.50 7.63
N THR A 22 8.87 16.59 6.96
CA THR A 22 7.94 17.57 7.52
C THR A 22 6.60 16.91 7.82
N ALA A 23 6.00 16.17 6.87
CA ALA A 23 4.75 15.44 7.10
C ALA A 23 4.86 14.42 8.25
N LEU A 24 5.96 13.67 8.32
CA LEU A 24 6.22 12.70 9.39
C LEU A 24 6.34 13.38 10.76
N THR A 25 7.10 14.48 10.86
CA THR A 25 7.25 15.23 12.12
C THR A 25 5.93 15.84 12.57
N LEU A 26 5.11 16.36 11.66
CA LEU A 26 3.77 16.86 12.00
C LEU A 26 2.89 15.74 12.58
N LEU A 27 2.88 14.57 11.93
CA LEU A 27 2.12 13.43 12.40
C LEU A 27 2.59 12.94 13.78
N SER A 28 3.90 12.80 13.98
CA SER A 28 4.45 12.26 15.23
C SER A 28 4.35 13.23 16.41
N THR A 29 4.41 14.54 16.18
CA THR A 29 4.39 15.53 17.25
C THR A 29 2.97 15.97 17.61
N PHE A 30 2.09 16.20 16.63
CA PHE A 30 0.74 16.69 16.90
C PHE A 30 -0.29 15.58 17.09
N THR A 31 -0.14 14.46 16.38
CA THR A 31 -1.16 13.39 16.35
C THR A 31 -0.56 11.98 16.31
N PRO A 32 0.29 11.58 17.27
CA PRO A 32 1.07 10.34 17.20
C PRO A 32 0.23 9.07 17.10
N ASN A 33 -0.98 9.09 17.67
CA ASN A 33 -1.83 7.89 17.78
C ASN A 33 -2.94 7.83 16.72
N VAL A 34 -3.00 8.75 15.75
CA VAL A 34 -4.09 8.79 14.75
C VAL A 34 -4.11 7.54 13.85
N LEU A 35 -2.95 6.95 13.59
CA LEU A 35 -2.82 5.73 12.79
C LEU A 35 -2.82 4.44 13.63
N GLY A 36 -2.87 4.55 14.96
CA GLY A 36 -2.81 3.44 15.90
C GLY A 36 -4.19 2.92 16.31
N ASP A 37 -4.21 1.75 16.94
CA ASP A 37 -5.41 1.17 17.54
C ASP A 37 -5.40 1.38 19.07
N PRO A 38 -6.45 2.00 19.67
CA PRO A 38 -6.56 2.15 21.12
C PRO A 38 -6.47 0.83 21.89
N ASP A 39 -6.90 -0.29 21.33
CA ASP A 39 -6.89 -1.60 21.99
C ASP A 39 -5.46 -2.05 22.33
N ASN A 40 -4.45 -1.60 21.56
CA ASN A 40 -3.04 -1.91 21.78
C ASN A 40 -2.42 -1.21 23.01
N PHE A 41 -3.14 -0.28 23.66
CA PHE A 41 -2.73 0.27 24.96
C PHE A 41 -3.13 -0.61 26.14
N THR A 42 -3.96 -1.64 25.91
CA THR A 42 -4.29 -2.63 26.93
C THR A 42 -3.29 -3.79 26.90
N PRO A 43 -2.84 -4.31 28.06
CA PRO A 43 -1.96 -5.48 28.09
C PRO A 43 -2.61 -6.70 27.44
N ALA A 44 -1.81 -7.50 26.72
CA ALA A 44 -2.29 -8.68 26.02
C ALA A 44 -2.94 -9.71 26.97
N ASN A 45 -4.15 -10.17 26.61
CA ASN A 45 -4.86 -11.23 27.31
C ASN A 45 -5.09 -12.43 26.37
N PRO A 46 -4.39 -13.57 26.55
CA PRO A 46 -4.54 -14.74 25.67
C PRO A 46 -5.94 -15.37 25.67
N LEU A 47 -6.75 -15.11 26.70
CA LEU A 47 -8.08 -15.71 26.85
C LEU A 47 -9.21 -14.84 26.26
N VAL A 48 -8.92 -13.58 25.90
CA VAL A 48 -9.92 -12.61 25.49
C VAL A 48 -9.49 -11.92 24.19
N THR A 49 -10.33 -12.01 23.17
CA THR A 49 -10.16 -11.24 21.93
C THR A 49 -11.07 -10.00 21.98
N PRO A 50 -10.55 -8.78 21.73
CA PRO A 50 -11.38 -7.60 21.65
C PRO A 50 -12.46 -7.72 20.57
N PRO A 51 -13.69 -7.22 20.81
CA PRO A 51 -14.80 -7.37 19.87
C PRO A 51 -14.60 -6.58 18.56
N HIS A 52 -13.81 -5.50 18.58
CA HIS A 52 -13.55 -4.63 17.43
C HIS A 52 -12.17 -4.83 16.80
N ILE A 53 -11.55 -6.01 17.01
CA ILE A 53 -10.21 -6.31 16.51
C ILE A 53 -10.09 -6.10 14.99
N LYS A 54 -9.12 -5.27 14.60
CA LYS A 54 -8.75 -4.98 13.23
C LYS A 54 -7.23 -4.95 13.10
N PRO A 55 -6.67 -5.27 11.92
CA PRO A 55 -5.25 -5.11 11.69
C PRO A 55 -4.90 -3.63 11.48
N GLU A 56 -3.61 -3.35 11.40
CA GLU A 56 -3.08 -2.05 11.03
C GLU A 56 -3.55 -1.62 9.63
N TRP A 57 -3.65 -0.30 9.42
CA TRP A 57 -4.28 0.27 8.23
C TRP A 57 -3.66 -0.20 6.90
N TYR A 58 -2.34 -0.39 6.87
CA TYR A 58 -1.61 -0.87 5.68
C TYR A 58 -1.84 -2.36 5.37
N PHE A 59 -2.45 -3.12 6.29
CA PHE A 59 -2.84 -4.53 6.07
C PHE A 59 -4.33 -4.70 5.75
N LEU A 60 -5.14 -3.63 5.81
CA LEU A 60 -6.59 -3.75 5.64
C LEU A 60 -6.99 -4.34 4.28
N PHE A 61 -6.32 -3.97 3.19
CA PHE A 61 -6.64 -4.51 1.85
C PHE A 61 -6.44 -6.04 1.77
N ALA A 62 -5.38 -6.57 2.38
CA ALA A 62 -5.09 -8.00 2.38
C ALA A 62 -6.08 -8.74 3.30
N TYR A 63 -6.44 -8.12 4.42
CA TYR A 63 -7.42 -8.65 5.36
C TYR A 63 -8.84 -8.70 4.80
N THR A 64 -9.27 -7.70 4.02
CA THR A 64 -10.58 -7.73 3.34
C THR A 64 -10.62 -8.86 2.31
N ILE A 65 -9.56 -9.05 1.53
CA ILE A 65 -9.43 -10.19 0.59
C ILE A 65 -9.53 -11.52 1.35
N LEU A 66 -8.79 -11.69 2.46
CA LEU A 66 -8.83 -12.90 3.28
C LEU A 66 -10.25 -13.22 3.80
N ARG A 67 -10.98 -12.21 4.28
CA ARG A 67 -12.34 -12.37 4.85
C ARG A 67 -13.44 -12.49 3.78
N SER A 68 -13.19 -12.04 2.55
CA SER A 68 -14.15 -12.16 1.45
C SER A 68 -14.42 -13.61 1.03
N ILE A 69 -13.48 -14.52 1.32
CA ILE A 69 -13.57 -15.94 0.95
C ILE A 69 -13.96 -16.77 2.17
N PRO A 70 -15.16 -17.40 2.19
CA PRO A 70 -15.63 -18.23 3.32
C PRO A 70 -14.96 -19.62 3.35
N ASN A 71 -13.65 -19.69 3.07
CA ASN A 71 -12.84 -20.91 3.12
C ASN A 71 -11.46 -20.59 3.68
N LYS A 72 -11.01 -21.37 4.67
CA LYS A 72 -9.72 -21.13 5.36
C LYS A 72 -8.53 -21.19 4.41
N LEU A 73 -8.43 -22.23 3.58
CA LEU A 73 -7.31 -22.39 2.65
C LEU A 73 -7.41 -21.39 1.50
N GLY A 74 -8.61 -21.22 0.94
CA GLY A 74 -8.87 -20.30 -0.17
C GLY A 74 -8.56 -18.85 0.18
N GLY A 75 -8.95 -18.39 1.36
CA GLY A 75 -8.62 -17.04 1.84
C GLY A 75 -7.12 -16.82 1.97
N VAL A 76 -6.39 -17.77 2.55
CA VAL A 76 -4.92 -17.67 2.69
C VAL A 76 -4.23 -17.66 1.33
N LEU A 77 -4.67 -18.51 0.40
CA LEU A 77 -4.14 -18.51 -0.97
C LEU A 77 -4.43 -17.20 -1.70
N ALA A 78 -5.65 -16.65 -1.58
CA ALA A 78 -5.99 -15.38 -2.21
C ALA A 78 -5.20 -14.20 -1.66
N LEU A 79 -4.99 -14.14 -0.35
CA LEU A 79 -4.11 -13.14 0.27
C LEU A 79 -2.70 -13.23 -0.31
N LEU A 80 -2.13 -14.43 -0.35
CA LEU A 80 -0.78 -14.67 -0.87
C LEU A 80 -0.69 -14.24 -2.36
N LEU A 81 -1.67 -14.66 -3.16
CA LEU A 81 -1.75 -14.32 -4.59
C LEU A 81 -1.95 -12.83 -4.86
N SER A 82 -2.63 -12.09 -3.97
CA SER A 82 -2.83 -10.64 -4.11
C SER A 82 -1.51 -9.86 -4.15
N ILE A 83 -0.47 -10.40 -3.50
CA ILE A 83 0.89 -9.82 -3.53
C ILE A 83 1.68 -10.44 -4.68
N LEU A 84 1.61 -11.77 -4.87
CA LEU A 84 2.41 -12.45 -5.90
C LEU A 84 2.07 -12.02 -7.32
N ILE A 85 0.83 -11.62 -7.59
CA ILE A 85 0.42 -11.16 -8.92
C ILE A 85 1.25 -9.98 -9.43
N LEU A 86 1.81 -9.16 -8.52
CA LEU A 86 2.70 -8.05 -8.87
C LEU A 86 4.00 -8.52 -9.55
N PHE A 87 4.53 -9.69 -9.18
CA PHE A 87 5.72 -10.26 -9.83
C PHE A 87 5.42 -10.82 -11.22
N ILE A 88 4.16 -11.16 -11.49
CA ILE A 88 3.72 -11.68 -12.78
C ILE A 88 3.45 -10.53 -13.77
N ALA A 89 3.25 -9.30 -13.28
CA ALA A 89 2.90 -8.13 -14.09
C ALA A 89 3.80 -7.91 -15.33
N PRO A 90 5.14 -8.05 -15.27
CA PRO A 90 6.00 -7.93 -16.45
C PRO A 90 5.76 -9.03 -17.49
N LEU A 91 5.37 -10.24 -17.07
CA LEU A 91 5.16 -11.39 -17.94
C LEU A 91 3.84 -11.31 -18.72
N ILE A 92 2.82 -10.70 -18.12
CA ILE A 92 1.49 -10.52 -18.73
C ILE A 92 1.35 -9.21 -19.53
N HIS A 93 2.37 -8.35 -19.53
CA HIS A 93 2.34 -7.11 -20.29
C HIS A 93 2.52 -7.39 -21.80
N THR A 94 1.40 -7.46 -22.52
CA THR A 94 1.36 -7.76 -23.96
C THR A 94 1.47 -6.54 -24.87
N SER A 95 1.40 -5.32 -24.32
CA SER A 95 1.38 -4.09 -25.12
C SER A 95 2.77 -3.72 -25.63
N LYS A 96 2.84 -3.35 -26.92
CA LYS A 96 4.06 -2.80 -27.54
C LYS A 96 4.48 -1.44 -26.95
N GLN A 97 3.53 -0.71 -26.37
CA GLN A 97 3.80 0.56 -25.68
C GLN A 97 4.05 0.30 -24.19
N ARG A 98 5.20 0.75 -23.69
CA ARG A 98 5.60 0.63 -22.28
C ARG A 98 4.84 1.59 -21.36
N THR A 99 4.65 2.84 -21.78
CA THR A 99 4.04 3.86 -20.93
C THR A 99 2.51 3.80 -20.96
N LEU A 100 1.89 4.16 -19.84
CA LEU A 100 0.43 4.30 -19.72
C LEU A 100 -0.09 5.61 -20.33
N ALA A 101 0.80 6.59 -20.56
CA ALA A 101 0.45 7.94 -21.01
C ALA A 101 -0.47 7.92 -22.25
N PHE A 102 -0.16 7.05 -23.22
CA PHE A 102 -0.83 6.95 -24.53
C PHE A 102 -1.79 5.76 -24.65
N ARG A 103 -2.22 5.16 -23.53
CA ARG A 103 -3.15 4.01 -23.50
C ARG A 103 -4.43 4.37 -22.74
N PRO A 104 -5.41 5.08 -23.34
CA PRO A 104 -6.57 5.61 -22.63
C PRO A 104 -7.40 4.55 -21.90
N ILE A 105 -7.70 3.43 -22.57
CA ILE A 105 -8.50 2.34 -21.99
C ILE A 105 -7.80 1.74 -20.76
N VAL A 106 -6.49 1.51 -20.86
CA VAL A 106 -5.70 0.92 -19.76
C VAL A 106 -5.54 1.92 -18.61
N LYS A 107 -5.51 3.23 -18.91
CA LYS A 107 -5.49 4.26 -17.89
C LYS A 107 -6.76 4.22 -17.03
N ILE A 108 -7.92 3.96 -17.63
CA ILE A 108 -9.17 3.74 -16.89
C ILE A 108 -9.03 2.52 -15.98
N PHE A 109 -8.59 1.37 -16.50
CA PHE A 109 -8.40 0.15 -15.69
C PHE A 109 -7.39 0.33 -14.55
N PHE A 110 -6.32 1.10 -14.77
CA PHE A 110 -5.35 1.41 -13.71
C PHE A 110 -6.00 2.23 -12.59
N TRP A 111 -6.78 3.26 -12.94
CA TRP A 111 -7.45 4.09 -11.94
C TRP A 111 -8.59 3.35 -11.23
N THR A 112 -9.29 2.44 -11.90
CA THR A 112 -10.25 1.56 -11.22
C THR A 112 -9.56 0.63 -10.24
N LEU A 113 -8.38 0.08 -10.58
CA LEU A 113 -7.59 -0.76 -9.67
C LEU A 113 -7.06 0.00 -8.44
N VAL A 114 -6.71 1.29 -8.60
CA VAL A 114 -6.26 2.13 -7.48
C VAL A 114 -7.42 2.51 -6.54
N ALA A 115 -8.65 2.55 -7.07
CA ALA A 115 -9.84 2.89 -6.32
C ALA A 115 -10.51 1.69 -5.64
N ASP A 116 -10.19 0.47 -6.07
CA ASP A 116 -10.63 -0.81 -5.50
C ASP A 116 -9.91 -1.12 -4.18
#